data_AF-A0A7S4EBF6-F1
#
_entry.id   AF-A0A7S4EBF6-F1
#
_cell.length_a   1.000
_cell.length_b   1.000
_cell.length_c   1.000
_cell.angle_alpha   90.00
_cell.angle_beta   90.00
_cell.angle_gamma   90.00
#
_symmetry.space_group_name_H-M   'P 1'
#
loop_
_entity.id
_entity.type
_entity.pdbx_description
1 polymer ?
#
loop_
_entity_poly.entity_id
_entity_poly.type
_entity_poly.pdbx_seq_one_letter_code
_entity_poly.pdbx_strand_id
1 'polypeptide(L)'
;LYGARPEATRLARTVAGAAELSETRVAAADALEVGAYDCVAACGSGREAACALSDACRAAGVPFVWCRCAGAAFCVFDDFGDGAAVASRELAGAARESVPLEPLRALGDNLYRAEAAGRQRHEACEGDFLDLDGGAVLEVRAVATPWALEAALIEGAVDTKKRCGARLRPATRILKQVSLRDALAAASFGSCDGARLDRRALDAIIGSDDAPDAAAAAAAAGVAAHDVLKAVSGGLLGGPAPGQILAHRPAAPVPDIPEAARVLVVGAGATGCELLKNLGLLGVARVTVCDDDAVAPSNLSRQFLFRPNDVGASKAERAARAAARLAPDTEYVAIPRRLDAASVDAVAWDQVDVVVSAVDSLAARAFLSRVCVERGLPFVDCGTLGAAASVQPALPHATESWHATAVADDGDDRGGVPVCTIKDHPYKAEHCVWWARDAFAGRFEARPERLAAALR
;
A
#
# COMPACT_ATOMS: atom_id res chain seq x y z
N LEU A 1 14.31 -3.49 -6.50
CA LEU A 1 13.64 -4.24 -7.59
C LEU A 1 12.93 -3.35 -8.62
N TYR A 2 13.10 -2.01 -8.58
CA TYR A 2 12.71 -1.15 -9.70
C TYR A 2 13.97 -0.51 -10.30
N GLY A 3 14.55 -1.22 -11.27
CA GLY A 3 15.51 -0.63 -12.21
C GLY A 3 14.72 0.19 -13.22
N ALA A 4 14.34 1.40 -12.85
CA ALA A 4 13.90 2.39 -13.83
C ALA A 4 15.14 2.90 -14.57
N ARG A 5 15.06 2.95 -15.90
CA ARG A 5 16.12 3.53 -16.75
C ARG A 5 16.34 4.99 -16.34
N PRO A 6 17.58 5.53 -16.38
CA PRO A 6 17.90 6.88 -15.92
C PRO A 6 17.25 8.05 -16.70
N GLU A 7 16.47 7.79 -17.76
CA GLU A 7 16.08 8.84 -18.72
C GLU A 7 14.63 9.37 -18.59
N ALA A 8 13.83 8.89 -17.63
CA ALA A 8 12.46 9.38 -17.43
C ALA A 8 12.31 10.40 -16.29
N THR A 9 13.31 11.26 -16.08
CA THR A 9 13.21 12.37 -15.11
C THR A 9 12.91 13.68 -15.85
N ARG A 10 11.71 13.81 -16.44
CA ARG A 10 11.16 15.14 -16.75
C ARG A 10 10.29 15.55 -15.57
N LEU A 11 10.69 16.67 -14.97
CA LEU A 11 10.01 17.32 -13.85
C LEU A 11 8.49 17.36 -14.09
N ALA A 12 7.71 16.81 -13.15
CA ALA A 12 6.36 17.30 -12.92
C ALA A 12 6.49 18.79 -12.53
N ARG A 13 6.15 19.70 -13.44
CA ARG A 13 5.98 21.11 -13.08
C ARG A 13 4.72 21.21 -12.24
N THR A 14 4.88 21.38 -10.94
CA THR A 14 3.79 21.85 -10.08
C THR A 14 3.48 23.28 -10.51
N VAL A 15 2.36 23.51 -11.19
CA VAL A 15 1.80 24.86 -11.30
C VAL A 15 1.20 25.19 -9.94
N ALA A 16 2.03 25.76 -9.06
CA ALA A 16 1.56 26.38 -7.83
C ALA A 16 0.81 27.67 -8.18
N GLY A 17 -0.47 27.51 -8.54
CA GLY A 17 -1.44 28.59 -8.70
C GLY A 17 -2.55 28.48 -7.66
N ALA A 18 -2.20 28.14 -6.41
CA ALA A 18 -3.15 28.04 -5.30
C ALA A 18 -3.33 29.43 -4.65
N ALA A 19 -4.11 30.27 -5.31
CA ALA A 19 -4.84 31.37 -4.71
C ALA A 19 -6.13 31.51 -5.52
N GLU A 20 -7.24 31.10 -4.91
CA GLU A 20 -8.63 31.28 -5.36
C GLU A 20 -8.89 31.06 -6.87
N LEU A 21 -9.27 29.84 -7.23
CA LEU A 21 -9.98 29.60 -8.49
C LEU A 21 -11.43 30.11 -8.33
N SER A 22 -11.64 31.41 -8.52
CA SER A 22 -12.99 31.97 -8.70
C SER A 22 -13.64 31.39 -9.96
N GLU A 23 -14.98 31.38 -10.01
CA GLU A 23 -15.80 30.95 -11.17
C GLU A 23 -15.33 31.59 -12.51
N THR A 24 -14.61 32.71 -12.44
CA THR A 24 -14.03 33.46 -13.55
C THR A 24 -12.90 32.73 -14.31
N ARG A 25 -12.35 31.62 -13.80
CA ARG A 25 -11.27 30.86 -14.46
C ARG A 25 -11.72 29.57 -15.16
N VAL A 26 -13.01 29.23 -15.16
CA VAL A 26 -13.53 28.12 -15.99
C VAL A 26 -13.30 28.40 -17.48
N ALA A 27 -13.21 29.67 -17.88
CA ALA A 27 -12.79 30.09 -19.23
C ALA A 27 -11.29 29.87 -19.54
N ALA A 28 -10.47 29.46 -18.57
CA ALA A 28 -9.04 29.18 -18.75
C ALA A 28 -8.73 27.69 -19.01
N ALA A 29 -9.73 26.79 -18.97
CA ALA A 29 -9.54 25.40 -19.40
C ALA A 29 -9.16 25.32 -20.89
N ASP A 30 -9.71 26.22 -21.73
CA ASP A 30 -9.30 26.38 -23.13
C ASP A 30 -7.86 26.95 -23.29
N ALA A 31 -7.30 27.55 -22.23
CA ALA A 31 -5.96 28.12 -22.22
C ALA A 31 -4.89 27.18 -21.61
N LEU A 32 -5.30 26.10 -20.95
CA LEU A 32 -4.37 25.08 -20.47
C LEU A 32 -4.13 24.09 -21.60
N GLU A 33 -2.91 24.01 -22.11
CA GLU A 33 -2.51 22.96 -23.07
C GLU A 33 -2.48 21.59 -22.37
N VAL A 34 -3.64 21.02 -22.02
CA VAL A 34 -3.75 19.73 -21.31
C VAL A 34 -3.06 18.60 -22.07
N GLY A 35 -3.04 18.66 -23.41
CA GLY A 35 -2.33 17.71 -24.27
C GLY A 35 -0.80 17.73 -24.12
N ALA A 36 -0.22 18.69 -23.41
CA ALA A 36 1.21 18.71 -23.11
C ALA A 36 1.60 17.80 -21.94
N TYR A 37 0.64 17.17 -21.26
CA TYR A 37 0.85 16.37 -20.06
C TYR A 37 0.44 14.91 -20.28
N ASP A 38 1.16 13.98 -19.63
CA ASP A 38 0.83 12.54 -19.64
C ASP A 38 -0.33 12.19 -18.69
N CYS A 39 -0.64 13.08 -17.74
CA CYS A 39 -1.78 13.00 -16.83
C CYS A 39 -2.02 14.37 -16.21
N VAL A 40 -3.29 14.72 -15.97
CA VAL A 40 -3.69 15.95 -15.27
C VAL A 40 -4.31 15.56 -13.92
N ALA A 41 -3.75 16.06 -12.83
CA ALA A 41 -4.29 15.91 -11.49
C ALA A 41 -4.85 17.24 -10.97
N ALA A 42 -6.12 17.26 -10.56
CA ALA A 42 -6.78 18.42 -9.97
C ALA A 42 -7.06 18.20 -8.49
N CYS A 43 -6.65 19.14 -7.63
CA CYS A 43 -6.83 19.05 -6.18
C CYS A 43 -7.59 20.26 -5.66
N GLY A 44 -8.61 20.05 -4.82
CA GLY A 44 -9.33 21.13 -4.13
C GLY A 44 -10.20 22.02 -5.03
N SER A 45 -10.38 21.67 -6.31
CA SER A 45 -11.26 22.40 -7.23
C SER A 45 -12.74 22.19 -6.92
N GLY A 46 -13.54 23.21 -7.22
CA GLY A 46 -15.00 23.12 -7.22
C GLY A 46 -15.52 22.18 -8.31
N ARG A 47 -16.75 21.67 -8.13
CA ARG A 47 -17.41 20.72 -9.04
C ARG A 47 -17.31 21.12 -10.51
N GLU A 48 -17.77 22.32 -10.87
CA GLU A 48 -17.84 22.71 -12.28
C GLU A 48 -16.46 22.87 -12.92
N ALA A 49 -15.48 23.41 -12.19
CA ALA A 49 -14.12 23.51 -12.67
C ALA A 49 -13.47 22.14 -12.89
N ALA A 50 -13.70 21.19 -11.97
CA ALA A 50 -13.21 19.81 -12.10
C ALA A 50 -13.86 19.10 -13.30
N CYS A 51 -15.18 19.25 -13.49
CA CYS A 51 -15.88 18.67 -14.63
C CYS A 51 -15.37 19.24 -15.96
N ALA A 52 -15.23 20.57 -16.08
CA ALA A 52 -14.72 21.20 -17.30
C ALA A 52 -13.30 20.71 -17.65
N LEU A 53 -12.44 20.55 -16.65
CA LEU A 53 -11.09 20.04 -16.85
C LEU A 53 -11.08 18.55 -17.24
N SER A 54 -11.95 17.73 -16.63
CA SER A 54 -12.14 16.33 -17.02
C SER A 54 -12.60 16.21 -18.47
N ASP A 55 -13.56 17.02 -18.90
CA ASP A 55 -14.08 17.05 -20.28
C ASP A 55 -12.97 17.43 -21.27
N ALA A 56 -12.15 18.44 -20.94
CA ALA A 56 -11.01 18.87 -21.75
C ALA A 56 -9.91 17.80 -21.86
N CYS A 57 -9.57 17.14 -20.74
CA CYS A 57 -8.60 16.03 -20.72
C CYS A 57 -9.08 14.87 -21.58
N ARG A 58 -10.37 14.52 -21.48
CA ARG A 58 -10.98 13.47 -22.28
C ARG A 58 -10.95 13.78 -23.78
N ALA A 59 -11.26 15.02 -24.17
CA ALA A 59 -11.17 15.47 -25.55
C ALA A 59 -9.74 15.40 -26.11
N ALA A 60 -8.73 15.60 -25.26
CA ALA A 60 -7.31 15.50 -25.60
C ALA A 60 -6.73 14.08 -25.49
N GLY A 61 -7.49 13.09 -25.00
CA GLY A 61 -7.00 11.74 -24.74
C GLY A 61 -6.00 11.66 -23.57
N VAL A 62 -6.07 12.60 -22.62
CA VAL A 62 -5.17 12.70 -21.46
C VAL A 62 -5.87 12.15 -20.22
N PRO A 63 -5.24 11.23 -19.46
CA PRO A 63 -5.76 10.77 -18.19
C PRO A 63 -5.97 11.89 -17.17
N PHE A 64 -7.06 11.80 -16.41
CA PHE A 64 -7.44 12.78 -15.41
C PHE A 64 -7.65 12.13 -14.03
N VAL A 65 -7.10 12.76 -13.00
CA VAL A 65 -7.30 12.41 -11.60
C VAL A 65 -7.80 13.63 -10.85
N TRP A 66 -8.82 13.47 -10.02
CA TRP A 66 -9.34 14.56 -9.19
C TRP A 66 -9.43 14.12 -7.74
N CYS A 67 -9.02 14.98 -6.81
CA CYS A 67 -9.26 14.75 -5.40
C CYS A 67 -9.76 16.01 -4.68
N ARG A 68 -10.62 15.79 -3.68
CA ARG A 68 -11.15 16.83 -2.81
C ARG A 68 -11.24 16.31 -1.39
N CYS A 69 -10.96 17.19 -0.44
CA CYS A 69 -11.05 16.93 0.99
C CYS A 69 -11.90 18.03 1.63
N ALA A 70 -12.68 17.67 2.65
CA ALA A 70 -13.50 18.59 3.43
C ALA A 70 -13.59 18.06 4.87
N GLY A 71 -12.99 18.77 5.83
CA GLY A 71 -12.74 18.25 7.16
C GLY A 71 -12.00 16.90 7.11
N ALA A 72 -12.58 15.90 7.77
CA ALA A 72 -12.08 14.52 7.79
C ALA A 72 -12.58 13.64 6.64
N ALA A 73 -13.37 14.19 5.71
CA ALA A 73 -13.90 13.47 4.57
C ALA A 73 -13.11 13.76 3.30
N PHE A 74 -13.07 12.81 2.37
CA PHE A 74 -12.41 13.00 1.08
C PHE A 74 -13.05 12.19 -0.04
N CYS A 75 -12.83 12.61 -1.27
CA CYS A 75 -13.10 11.81 -2.46
C CYS A 75 -11.97 11.91 -3.47
N VAL A 76 -11.77 10.83 -4.21
CA VAL A 76 -10.83 10.70 -5.33
C VAL A 76 -11.60 10.16 -6.53
N PHE A 77 -11.33 10.70 -7.71
CA PHE A 77 -11.87 10.28 -8.98
C PHE A 77 -10.74 10.04 -9.98
N ASP A 78 -10.91 9.01 -10.82
CA ASP A 78 -10.02 8.69 -11.92
C ASP A 78 -10.76 8.45 -13.25
N ASP A 79 -10.24 9.04 -14.32
CA ASP A 79 -10.61 8.77 -15.72
C ASP A 79 -9.33 8.60 -16.55
N PHE A 80 -9.01 7.36 -16.88
CA PHE A 80 -7.88 7.00 -17.75
C PHE A 80 -8.28 6.96 -19.23
N GLY A 81 -9.51 7.34 -19.56
CA GLY A 81 -10.04 7.37 -20.92
C GLY A 81 -10.57 6.02 -21.43
N ASP A 82 -11.09 6.03 -22.65
CA ASP A 82 -11.62 4.85 -23.33
C ASP A 82 -10.47 4.04 -23.94
N GLY A 83 -10.14 2.88 -23.34
CA GLY A 83 -9.07 2.03 -23.87
C GLY A 83 -7.94 1.72 -22.90
N ALA A 84 -7.96 2.24 -21.68
CA ALA A 84 -6.91 1.97 -20.69
C ALA A 84 -6.81 0.46 -20.42
N ALA A 85 -5.66 -0.11 -20.75
CA ALA A 85 -5.37 -1.53 -20.59
C ALA A 85 -4.89 -1.82 -19.16
N VAL A 86 -5.69 -2.58 -18.42
CA VAL A 86 -5.32 -3.13 -17.13
C VAL A 86 -4.69 -4.49 -17.36
N ALA A 87 -3.37 -4.57 -17.23
CA ALA A 87 -2.70 -5.85 -17.07
C ALA A 87 -2.65 -6.16 -15.56
N SER A 88 -3.52 -7.05 -15.08
CA SER A 88 -3.34 -7.62 -13.74
C SER A 88 -1.97 -8.31 -13.71
N ARG A 89 -1.10 -7.90 -12.78
CA ARG A 89 0.19 -8.57 -12.60
C ARG A 89 0.46 -8.79 -11.13
N GLU A 90 0.41 -10.05 -10.73
CA GLU A 90 1.26 -10.64 -9.69
C GLU A 90 1.67 -12.05 -10.18
N LEU A 91 2.81 -12.56 -9.71
CA LEU A 91 3.58 -13.62 -10.38
C LEU A 91 3.23 -15.06 -9.96
N ALA A 92 3.24 -15.95 -10.97
CA ALA A 92 3.75 -17.32 -11.05
C ALA A 92 3.46 -18.34 -9.91
N GLY A 93 2.59 -19.31 -10.22
CA GLY A 93 2.54 -20.64 -9.59
C GLY A 93 2.72 -21.73 -10.66
N ALA A 94 3.50 -22.77 -10.35
CA ALA A 94 3.67 -23.94 -11.21
C ALA A 94 2.63 -25.01 -10.82
N ALA A 95 1.79 -25.44 -11.75
CA ALA A 95 0.94 -26.63 -11.60
C ALA A 95 1.64 -27.86 -12.23
N ARG A 96 1.41 -29.05 -11.66
CA ARG A 96 1.98 -30.33 -12.15
C ARG A 96 1.01 -31.50 -11.94
N GLU A 97 0.01 -31.69 -12.78
CA GLU A 97 -0.48 -33.03 -13.23
C GLU A 97 -1.60 -32.86 -14.27
N SER A 98 -1.64 -33.74 -15.27
CA SER A 98 -2.64 -33.89 -16.35
C SER A 98 -3.40 -35.21 -16.10
N VAL A 99 -4.69 -35.41 -16.40
CA VAL A 99 -5.42 -35.71 -17.68
C VAL A 99 -6.92 -36.01 -17.30
N PRO A 100 -7.96 -36.13 -18.17
CA PRO A 100 -8.33 -35.52 -19.48
C PRO A 100 -9.63 -34.68 -19.42
N LEU A 101 -9.73 -33.53 -20.10
CA LEU A 101 -11.01 -32.79 -20.34
C LEU A 101 -12.03 -32.81 -19.17
N GLU A 102 -11.48 -32.65 -17.98
CA GLU A 102 -12.08 -32.45 -16.67
C GLU A 102 -11.25 -31.32 -16.02
N PRO A 103 -11.77 -30.56 -15.04
CA PRO A 103 -11.09 -29.36 -14.55
C PRO A 103 -9.63 -29.65 -14.18
N LEU A 104 -8.71 -28.84 -14.74
CA LEU A 104 -7.28 -28.87 -14.45
C LEU A 104 -7.08 -28.83 -12.94
N ARG A 105 -6.36 -29.81 -12.37
CA ARG A 105 -6.15 -29.92 -10.93
C ARG A 105 -4.73 -29.54 -10.52
N ALA A 106 -4.60 -28.87 -9.37
CA ALA A 106 -3.31 -28.54 -8.80
C ALA A 106 -2.64 -29.79 -8.17
N LEU A 107 -1.30 -29.81 -8.12
CA LEU A 107 -0.55 -30.96 -7.61
C LEU A 107 -0.52 -30.98 -6.08
N GLY A 108 -0.84 -32.11 -5.45
CA GLY A 108 -0.77 -32.24 -3.99
C GLY A 108 -1.66 -31.20 -3.28
N ASP A 109 -1.16 -30.59 -2.21
CA ASP A 109 -1.88 -29.53 -1.49
C ASP A 109 -1.69 -28.14 -2.12
N ASN A 110 -1.08 -28.04 -3.31
CA ASN A 110 -1.00 -26.76 -4.00
C ASN A 110 -2.41 -26.32 -4.36
N LEU A 111 -2.72 -25.06 -4.11
CA LEU A 111 -3.99 -24.46 -4.48
C LEU A 111 -3.78 -23.61 -5.74
N TYR A 112 -4.75 -23.60 -6.67
CA TYR A 112 -4.94 -22.48 -7.59
C TYR A 112 -5.44 -21.21 -6.88
N ARG A 113 -5.80 -21.37 -5.59
CA ARG A 113 -6.23 -20.34 -4.66
C ARG A 113 -5.31 -20.28 -3.44
N ALA A 114 -4.38 -19.36 -3.37
CA ALA A 114 -3.65 -19.14 -2.11
C ALA A 114 -4.50 -18.28 -1.17
N GLU A 115 -5.21 -18.89 -0.23
CA GLU A 115 -5.70 -18.19 0.96
C GLU A 115 -4.94 -18.65 2.21
N ALA A 116 -4.65 -17.67 3.07
CA ALA A 116 -4.07 -17.75 4.41
C ALA A 116 -2.54 -17.98 4.52
N ALA A 117 -1.77 -16.91 4.30
CA ALA A 117 -0.69 -16.42 5.19
C ALA A 117 0.08 -15.27 4.51
N GLY A 118 -0.51 -14.08 4.43
CA GLY A 118 0.21 -12.80 4.24
C GLY A 118 1.07 -12.60 2.97
N ARG A 119 1.08 -13.55 2.01
CA ARG A 119 1.80 -13.43 0.74
C ARG A 119 0.79 -13.57 -0.39
N GLN A 120 0.33 -12.44 -0.95
CA GLN A 120 -0.58 -12.42 -2.09
C GLN A 120 0.08 -13.13 -3.29
N ARG A 121 -0.54 -14.23 -3.73
CA ARG A 121 -0.31 -14.90 -5.00
C ARG A 121 -1.70 -15.00 -5.64
N HIS A 122 -1.85 -14.49 -6.88
CA HIS A 122 -3.14 -14.40 -7.58
C HIS A 122 -4.01 -15.65 -7.50
N GLU A 123 -5.31 -15.44 -7.35
CA GLU A 123 -6.34 -16.39 -7.75
C GLU A 123 -6.48 -16.36 -9.27
N ALA A 124 -6.46 -17.52 -9.94
CA ALA A 124 -6.82 -17.56 -11.36
C ALA A 124 -8.27 -17.07 -11.52
N CYS A 125 -8.54 -16.18 -12.47
CA CYS A 125 -9.89 -15.69 -12.74
C CYS A 125 -10.42 -16.24 -14.07
N GLU A 126 -11.74 -16.29 -14.22
CA GLU A 126 -12.35 -16.48 -15.54
C GLU A 126 -11.85 -15.40 -16.52
N GLY A 127 -11.48 -15.83 -17.72
CA GLY A 127 -10.88 -15.04 -18.79
C GLY A 127 -9.35 -15.01 -18.80
N ASP A 128 -8.68 -15.41 -17.71
CA ASP A 128 -7.21 -15.47 -17.68
C ASP A 128 -6.64 -16.57 -18.58
N PHE A 129 -5.35 -16.49 -18.89
CA PHE A 129 -4.68 -17.46 -19.77
C PHE A 129 -3.65 -18.30 -19.00
N LEU A 130 -3.50 -19.56 -19.39
CA LEU A 130 -2.44 -20.46 -18.93
C LEU A 130 -1.53 -20.78 -20.11
N ASP A 131 -0.29 -20.28 -20.06
CA ASP A 131 0.75 -20.58 -21.03
C ASP A 131 1.47 -21.87 -20.58
N LEU A 132 1.37 -22.95 -21.36
CA LEU A 132 1.99 -24.24 -21.06
C LEU A 132 3.42 -24.30 -21.61
N ASP A 133 4.31 -25.03 -20.94
CA ASP A 133 5.73 -25.21 -21.37
C ASP A 133 5.87 -25.81 -22.78
N GLY A 134 4.80 -26.44 -23.31
CA GLY A 134 4.71 -26.96 -24.68
C GLY A 134 4.25 -25.94 -25.73
N GLY A 135 4.09 -24.67 -25.36
CA GLY A 135 3.64 -23.58 -26.23
C GLY A 135 2.13 -23.50 -26.44
N ALA A 136 1.35 -24.39 -25.83
CA ALA A 136 -0.11 -24.32 -25.87
C ALA A 136 -0.63 -23.26 -24.88
N VAL A 137 -1.72 -22.59 -25.24
CA VAL A 137 -2.37 -21.55 -24.43
C VAL A 137 -3.80 -21.97 -24.14
N LEU A 138 -4.17 -22.00 -22.87
CA LEU A 138 -5.53 -22.26 -22.42
C LEU A 138 -6.15 -20.98 -21.85
N GLU A 139 -7.45 -20.76 -22.03
CA GLU A 139 -8.21 -19.70 -21.35
C GLU A 139 -9.02 -20.32 -20.21
N VAL A 140 -8.89 -19.76 -19.01
CA VAL A 140 -9.65 -20.16 -17.82
C VAL A 140 -11.11 -19.77 -18.01
N ARG A 141 -12.01 -20.75 -18.01
CA ARG A 141 -13.45 -20.59 -18.14
C ARG A 141 -14.16 -20.50 -16.79
N ALA A 142 -13.64 -21.20 -15.79
CA ALA A 142 -14.19 -21.15 -14.45
C ALA A 142 -13.16 -21.64 -13.43
N VAL A 143 -13.28 -21.19 -12.18
CA VAL A 143 -12.61 -21.82 -11.04
C VAL A 143 -13.63 -22.69 -10.33
N ALA A 144 -13.58 -23.99 -10.57
CA ALA A 144 -14.52 -24.94 -10.01
C ALA A 144 -14.29 -25.15 -8.50
N THR A 145 -13.02 -25.19 -8.08
CA THR A 145 -12.62 -25.30 -6.66
C THR A 145 -11.26 -24.61 -6.45
N PRO A 146 -10.81 -24.39 -5.20
CA PRO A 146 -9.45 -23.93 -4.89
C PRO A 146 -8.33 -24.77 -5.54
N TRP A 147 -8.60 -26.02 -5.94
CA TRP A 147 -7.64 -26.94 -6.55
C TRP A 147 -8.00 -27.33 -7.98
N ALA A 148 -9.07 -26.77 -8.56
CA ALA A 148 -9.53 -27.20 -9.87
C ALA A 148 -10.08 -26.03 -10.70
N LEU A 149 -9.63 -25.88 -11.94
CA LEU A 149 -10.11 -24.86 -12.89
C LEU A 149 -10.55 -25.50 -14.21
N GLU A 150 -11.58 -24.93 -14.82
CA GLU A 150 -11.99 -25.29 -16.18
C GLU A 150 -11.27 -24.36 -17.15
N ALA A 151 -10.68 -24.92 -18.21
CA ALA A 151 -10.00 -24.13 -19.23
C ALA A 151 -10.20 -24.68 -20.64
N ALA A 152 -10.23 -23.78 -21.62
CA ALA A 152 -10.40 -24.10 -23.04
C ALA A 152 -9.11 -23.85 -23.81
N LEU A 153 -8.76 -24.73 -24.75
CA LEU A 153 -7.60 -24.55 -25.63
C LEU A 153 -7.85 -23.44 -26.63
N ILE A 154 -6.95 -22.46 -26.64
CA ILE A 154 -6.98 -21.30 -27.54
C ILE A 154 -5.91 -21.44 -28.62
N GLU A 155 -4.73 -21.94 -28.26
CA GLU A 155 -3.61 -22.06 -29.20
C GLU A 155 -2.75 -23.29 -28.92
N GLY A 156 -2.18 -23.89 -29.96
CA GLY A 156 -1.27 -25.03 -29.87
C GLY A 156 -1.98 -26.37 -29.72
N ALA A 157 -1.24 -27.35 -29.19
CA ALA A 157 -1.75 -28.70 -28.93
C ALA A 157 -1.34 -29.13 -27.53
N VAL A 158 -2.27 -29.72 -26.80
CA VAL A 158 -2.01 -30.25 -25.46
C VAL A 158 -1.94 -31.77 -25.55
N ASP A 159 -0.76 -32.33 -25.26
CA ASP A 159 -0.63 -33.76 -25.00
C ASP A 159 -1.22 -34.04 -23.62
N THR A 160 -2.48 -34.47 -23.63
CA THR A 160 -3.21 -34.69 -22.39
C THR A 160 -2.57 -35.75 -21.52
N LYS A 161 -1.68 -36.62 -22.05
CA LYS A 161 -1.03 -37.70 -21.30
C LYS A 161 0.27 -37.28 -20.62
N LYS A 162 0.74 -36.05 -20.84
CA LYS A 162 2.00 -35.55 -20.28
C LYS A 162 1.79 -34.42 -19.28
N ARG A 163 2.57 -34.49 -18.20
CA ARG A 163 2.69 -33.38 -17.25
C ARG A 163 3.35 -32.20 -17.94
N CYS A 164 2.76 -31.03 -17.81
CA CYS A 164 3.32 -29.77 -18.28
C CYS A 164 3.33 -28.75 -17.13
N GLY A 165 4.35 -27.90 -17.08
CA GLY A 165 4.26 -26.67 -16.31
C GLY A 165 3.32 -25.70 -17.02
N ALA A 166 2.62 -24.91 -16.22
CA ALA A 166 1.75 -23.85 -16.67
C ALA A 166 2.14 -22.55 -15.99
N ARG A 167 2.13 -21.45 -16.74
CA ARG A 167 2.27 -20.09 -16.22
C ARG A 167 0.94 -19.36 -16.41
N LEU A 168 0.36 -18.87 -15.31
CA LEU A 168 -0.78 -17.98 -15.36
C LEU A 168 -0.36 -16.62 -15.94
N ARG A 169 -1.09 -16.19 -16.96
CA ARG A 169 -0.99 -14.90 -17.61
C ARG A 169 -2.37 -14.24 -17.54
N PRO A 170 -2.54 -13.24 -16.67
CA PRO A 170 -3.84 -12.60 -16.54
C PRO A 170 -4.29 -11.90 -17.81
N ALA A 171 -5.60 -11.83 -18.04
CA ALA A 171 -6.16 -11.14 -19.19
C ALA A 171 -5.99 -9.62 -19.08
N THR A 172 -5.61 -8.98 -20.18
CA THR A 172 -5.66 -7.52 -20.27
C THR A 172 -7.12 -7.08 -20.36
N ARG A 173 -7.60 -6.37 -19.35
CA ARG A 173 -8.96 -5.79 -19.36
C ARG A 173 -8.90 -4.37 -19.89
N ILE A 174 -9.78 -4.03 -20.84
CA ILE A 174 -9.95 -2.66 -21.29
C ILE A 174 -10.99 -2.00 -20.38
N LEU A 175 -10.60 -0.93 -19.70
CA LEU A 175 -11.53 -0.12 -18.93
C LEU A 175 -12.40 0.72 -19.86
N LYS A 176 -13.69 0.78 -19.53
CA LYS A 176 -14.63 1.77 -20.06
C LYS A 176 -14.95 2.71 -18.91
N GLN A 177 -14.37 3.90 -18.96
CA GLN A 177 -14.54 4.95 -17.97
C GLN A 177 -15.27 6.13 -18.61
N VAL A 178 -16.03 6.87 -17.81
CA VAL A 178 -16.78 8.06 -18.25
C VAL A 178 -16.18 9.33 -17.65
N SER A 179 -16.59 10.48 -18.19
CA SER A 179 -16.18 11.80 -17.67
C SER A 179 -16.58 11.97 -16.19
N LEU A 180 -15.95 12.91 -15.48
CA LEU A 180 -16.36 13.24 -14.10
C LEU A 180 -17.84 13.65 -14.04
N ARG A 181 -18.32 14.38 -15.04
CA ARG A 181 -19.73 14.83 -15.11
C ARG A 181 -20.69 13.65 -15.19
N ASP A 182 -20.38 12.68 -16.04
CA ASP A 182 -21.19 11.46 -16.21
C ASP A 182 -21.06 10.52 -15.00
N ALA A 183 -19.86 10.39 -14.44
CA ALA A 183 -19.63 9.60 -13.23
C ALA A 183 -20.39 10.17 -12.03
N LEU A 184 -20.46 11.50 -11.92
CA LEU A 184 -21.31 12.16 -10.93
C LEU A 184 -22.80 12.01 -11.26
N ALA A 185 -23.21 11.86 -12.51
CA ALA A 185 -24.61 11.59 -12.84
C ALA A 185 -25.00 10.13 -12.53
N ALA A 186 -24.06 9.19 -12.65
CA ALA A 186 -24.24 7.79 -12.33
C ALA A 186 -24.33 7.56 -10.80
N ALA A 187 -25.31 6.80 -10.34
CA ALA A 187 -25.53 6.51 -8.92
C ALA A 187 -24.66 5.35 -8.37
N SER A 188 -23.49 5.10 -8.96
CA SER A 188 -22.57 4.02 -8.57
C SER A 188 -21.25 4.58 -8.08
N PHE A 189 -21.00 4.48 -6.77
CA PHE A 189 -19.80 4.98 -6.10
C PHE A 189 -19.10 3.85 -5.35
N GLY A 190 -17.77 3.90 -5.32
CA GLY A 190 -16.95 3.07 -4.45
C GLY A 190 -16.87 3.66 -3.06
N SER A 191 -16.98 2.81 -2.04
CA SER A 191 -16.68 3.21 -0.67
C SER A 191 -15.49 2.43 -0.14
N CYS A 192 -14.61 3.12 0.59
CA CYS A 192 -13.46 2.51 1.25
C CYS A 192 -13.85 1.62 2.45
N ASP A 193 -15.05 1.78 3.01
CA ASP A 193 -15.53 1.08 4.21
C ASP A 193 -16.58 -0.01 3.93
N GLY A 194 -16.90 -0.26 2.65
CA GLY A 194 -17.95 -1.20 2.25
C GLY A 194 -19.38 -0.73 2.54
N ALA A 195 -19.58 0.41 3.22
CA ALA A 195 -20.88 1.06 3.32
C ALA A 195 -21.23 1.66 1.94
N ARG A 196 -22.50 1.58 1.52
CA ARG A 196 -22.91 2.29 0.29
C ARG A 196 -22.83 3.79 0.55
N LEU A 197 -21.81 4.44 0.00
CA LEU A 197 -21.74 5.88 0.01
C LEU A 197 -22.86 6.40 -0.90
N ASP A 198 -23.83 7.09 -0.31
CA ASP A 198 -24.95 7.63 -1.06
C ASP A 198 -24.58 8.96 -1.73
N ARG A 199 -25.42 9.38 -2.68
CA ARG A 199 -25.19 10.62 -3.42
C ARG A 199 -25.08 11.84 -2.51
N ARG A 200 -25.83 11.86 -1.40
CA ARG A 200 -25.86 12.99 -0.46
C ARG A 200 -24.53 13.13 0.27
N ALA A 201 -23.92 12.02 0.69
CA ALA A 201 -22.61 12.02 1.33
C ALA A 201 -21.53 12.56 0.39
N LEU A 202 -21.55 12.16 -0.89
CA LEU A 202 -20.61 12.68 -1.88
C LEU A 202 -20.85 14.17 -2.17
N ASP A 203 -22.11 14.59 -2.34
CA ASP A 203 -22.46 16.00 -2.54
C ASP A 203 -22.04 16.87 -1.34
N ALA A 204 -22.11 16.34 -0.12
CA ALA A 204 -21.65 17.04 1.09
C ALA A 204 -20.12 17.25 1.11
N ILE A 205 -19.32 16.31 0.60
CA ILE A 205 -17.87 16.48 0.47
C ILE A 205 -17.56 17.52 -0.62
N ILE A 206 -18.25 17.41 -1.76
CA ILE A 206 -18.01 18.27 -2.92
C ILE A 206 -18.48 19.72 -2.70
N GLY A 207 -19.54 19.90 -1.92
CA GLY A 207 -20.10 21.21 -1.63
C GLY A 207 -19.61 21.85 -0.32
N SER A 208 -18.81 21.16 0.48
CA SER A 208 -18.30 21.71 1.75
C SER A 208 -17.09 22.63 1.52
N ASP A 209 -17.07 23.73 2.27
CA ASP A 209 -15.95 24.67 2.39
C ASP A 209 -15.09 24.41 3.64
N ASP A 210 -15.35 23.31 4.36
CA ASP A 210 -14.60 22.94 5.56
C ASP A 210 -13.13 22.68 5.18
N ALA A 211 -12.22 23.33 5.90
CA ALA A 211 -10.80 23.09 5.72
C ALA A 211 -10.48 21.61 5.94
N PRO A 212 -9.71 20.97 5.05
CA PRO A 212 -9.36 19.57 5.21
C PRO A 212 -8.39 19.37 6.36
N ASP A 213 -8.58 18.32 7.14
CA ASP A 213 -7.58 17.92 8.13
C ASP A 213 -6.39 17.21 7.45
N ALA A 214 -5.28 17.11 8.19
CA ALA A 214 -4.04 16.53 7.65
C ALA A 214 -4.17 15.03 7.32
N ALA A 215 -5.07 14.30 8.00
CA ALA A 215 -5.26 12.87 7.77
C ALA A 215 -6.06 12.61 6.49
N ALA A 216 -7.17 13.32 6.27
CA ALA A 216 -7.95 13.27 5.05
C ALA A 216 -7.13 13.70 3.83
N ALA A 217 -6.34 14.78 3.97
CA ALA A 217 -5.43 15.23 2.92
C ALA A 217 -4.37 14.17 2.58
N ALA A 218 -3.76 13.52 3.59
CA ALA A 218 -2.77 12.46 3.37
C ALA A 218 -3.38 11.23 2.68
N ALA A 219 -4.58 10.81 3.09
CA ALA A 219 -5.27 9.68 2.48
C ALA A 219 -5.64 9.95 1.01
N ALA A 220 -6.29 11.08 0.74
CA ALA A 220 -6.69 11.44 -0.62
C ALA A 220 -5.50 11.64 -1.55
N ALA A 221 -4.45 12.32 -1.09
CA ALA A 221 -3.24 12.55 -1.88
C ALA A 221 -2.49 11.25 -2.14
N GLY A 222 -2.43 10.31 -1.18
CA GLY A 222 -1.80 9.01 -1.37
C GLY A 222 -2.49 8.18 -2.46
N VAL A 223 -3.83 8.12 -2.44
CA VAL A 223 -4.61 7.42 -3.47
C VAL A 223 -4.44 8.11 -4.83
N ALA A 224 -4.64 9.42 -4.90
CA ALA A 224 -4.51 10.19 -6.14
C ALA A 224 -3.10 10.06 -6.76
N ALA A 225 -2.05 10.08 -5.94
CA ALA A 225 -0.68 9.88 -6.43
C ALA A 225 -0.48 8.48 -7.04
N HIS A 226 -1.07 7.44 -6.45
CA HIS A 226 -1.05 6.10 -7.04
C HIS A 226 -1.82 6.04 -8.36
N ASP A 227 -2.96 6.72 -8.48
CA ASP A 227 -3.73 6.77 -9.72
C ASP A 227 -3.02 7.55 -10.83
N VAL A 228 -2.31 8.63 -10.49
CA VAL A 228 -1.41 9.31 -11.43
C VAL A 228 -0.29 8.38 -11.90
N LEU A 229 0.31 7.59 -10.99
CA LEU A 229 1.34 6.62 -11.37
C LEU A 229 0.78 5.52 -12.29
N LYS A 230 -0.45 5.06 -12.05
CA LYS A 230 -1.13 4.10 -12.94
C LYS A 230 -1.36 4.69 -14.33
N ALA A 231 -1.82 5.95 -14.40
CA ALA A 231 -2.05 6.65 -15.66
C ALA A 231 -0.78 6.75 -16.52
N VAL A 232 0.34 7.16 -15.92
CA VAL A 232 1.58 7.43 -16.69
C VAL A 232 2.43 6.19 -16.97
N SER A 233 2.22 5.10 -16.24
CA SER A 233 3.01 3.86 -16.40
C SER A 233 2.47 2.91 -17.48
N GLY A 234 1.30 3.21 -18.07
CA GLY A 234 0.72 2.44 -19.18
C GLY A 234 0.26 1.02 -18.80
N GLY A 235 0.29 0.67 -17.52
CA GLY A 235 -0.18 -0.60 -16.99
C GLY A 235 -0.79 -0.40 -15.61
N LEU A 236 -2.10 -0.49 -15.52
CA LEU A 236 -2.84 -0.45 -14.26
C LEU A 236 -2.51 -1.72 -13.46
N LEU A 237 -1.51 -1.65 -12.59
CA LEU A 237 -1.23 -2.70 -11.61
C LEU A 237 -2.29 -2.62 -10.52
N GLY A 238 -3.18 -3.63 -10.51
CA GLY A 238 -4.38 -3.63 -9.68
C GLY A 238 -5.40 -2.67 -10.28
N GLY A 239 -6.52 -3.21 -10.79
CA GLY A 239 -7.55 -2.45 -11.48
C GLY A 239 -8.02 -1.20 -10.71
N PRO A 240 -8.86 -0.35 -11.32
CA PRO A 240 -9.36 0.83 -10.65
C PRO A 240 -10.03 0.43 -9.33
N ALA A 241 -10.11 1.38 -8.39
CA ALA A 241 -10.95 1.22 -7.21
C ALA A 241 -12.37 0.78 -7.64
N PRO A 242 -13.16 0.14 -6.77
CA PRO A 242 -14.54 -0.25 -7.11
C PRO A 242 -15.35 0.99 -7.54
N GLY A 243 -15.45 1.26 -8.84
CA GLY A 243 -16.02 2.49 -9.39
C GLY A 243 -14.98 3.61 -9.58
N GLN A 244 -15.28 4.56 -10.48
CA GLN A 244 -14.37 5.69 -10.79
C GLN A 244 -14.29 6.74 -9.69
N ILE A 245 -15.20 6.71 -8.70
CA ILE A 245 -15.20 7.62 -7.56
C ILE A 245 -15.03 6.77 -6.30
N LEU A 246 -13.93 7.00 -5.60
CA LEU A 246 -13.69 6.54 -4.24
C LEU A 246 -14.00 7.69 -3.28
N ALA A 247 -14.82 7.46 -2.26
CA ALA A 247 -15.03 8.45 -1.22
C ALA A 247 -14.98 7.83 0.18
N HIS A 248 -14.64 8.68 1.13
CA HIS A 248 -14.66 8.39 2.56
C HIS A 248 -15.33 9.55 3.28
N ARG A 249 -16.27 9.22 4.17
CA ARG A 249 -16.84 10.17 5.12
C ARG A 249 -16.96 9.48 6.48
N PRO A 250 -16.41 10.06 7.55
CA PRO A 250 -16.64 9.55 8.89
C PRO A 250 -18.13 9.47 9.22
N ALA A 251 -18.56 8.36 9.82
CA ALA A 251 -19.96 8.16 10.21
C ALA A 251 -20.42 9.12 11.32
N ALA A 252 -19.47 9.60 12.13
CA ALA A 252 -19.66 10.61 13.16
C ALA A 252 -18.64 11.74 12.98
N PRO A 253 -18.92 12.96 13.47
CA PRO A 253 -17.93 14.02 13.53
C PRO A 253 -16.66 13.53 14.23
N VAL A 254 -15.49 13.86 13.66
CA VAL A 254 -14.21 13.59 14.31
C VAL A 254 -14.12 14.52 15.53
N PRO A 255 -13.91 13.99 16.74
CA PRO A 255 -13.82 14.82 17.93
C PRO A 255 -12.55 15.68 17.90
N ASP A 256 -12.61 16.83 18.57
CA ASP A 256 -11.43 17.67 18.77
C ASP A 256 -10.36 16.89 19.54
N ILE A 257 -9.10 17.14 19.18
CA ILE A 257 -7.96 16.55 19.88
C ILE A 257 -7.82 17.26 21.23
N PRO A 258 -7.71 16.52 22.35
CA PRO A 258 -7.48 17.13 23.65
C PRO A 258 -6.21 17.99 23.66
N GLU A 259 -6.28 19.19 24.26
CA GLU A 259 -5.16 20.14 24.34
C GLU A 259 -3.88 19.56 24.97
N ALA A 260 -4.00 18.48 25.73
CA ALA A 260 -2.90 17.80 26.40
C ALA A 260 -2.63 16.40 25.86
N ALA A 261 -3.06 16.07 24.63
CA ALA A 261 -2.86 14.74 24.05
C ALA A 261 -1.36 14.44 23.82
N ARG A 262 -0.90 13.30 24.34
CA ARG A 262 0.49 12.84 24.25
C ARG A 262 0.57 11.47 23.59
N VAL A 263 1.26 11.40 22.45
CA VAL A 263 1.33 10.20 21.61
C VAL A 263 2.75 9.65 21.58
N LEU A 264 2.91 8.35 21.80
CA LEU A 264 4.16 7.63 21.55
C LEU A 264 4.10 6.94 20.19
N VAL A 265 4.99 7.31 19.27
CA VAL A 265 5.17 6.66 17.97
C VAL A 265 6.42 5.79 18.02
N VAL A 266 6.28 4.49 17.78
CA VAL A 266 7.40 3.55 17.74
C VAL A 266 7.71 3.18 16.30
N GLY A 267 8.87 3.63 15.82
CA GLY A 267 9.29 3.58 14.42
C GLY A 267 9.24 4.96 13.75
N ALA A 268 10.38 5.42 13.24
CA ALA A 268 10.57 6.63 12.44
C ALA A 268 10.80 6.28 10.95
N GLY A 269 10.23 5.16 10.50
CA GLY A 269 10.26 4.70 9.12
C GLY A 269 9.32 5.49 8.19
N ALA A 270 8.83 4.86 7.12
CA ALA A 270 7.95 5.52 6.14
C ALA A 270 6.63 5.95 6.80
N THR A 271 5.94 5.00 7.44
CA THR A 271 4.72 5.23 8.21
C THR A 271 4.97 6.19 9.38
N GLY A 272 6.10 6.03 10.08
CA GLY A 272 6.50 6.93 11.17
C GLY A 272 6.59 8.39 10.72
N CYS A 273 7.25 8.67 9.58
CA CYS A 273 7.35 10.02 9.04
C CYS A 273 5.99 10.65 8.75
N GLU A 274 5.05 9.88 8.16
CA GLU A 274 3.69 10.34 7.89
C GLU A 274 2.92 10.61 9.18
N LEU A 275 3.03 9.73 10.18
CA LEU A 275 2.39 9.90 11.49
C LEU A 275 2.90 11.16 12.20
N LEU A 276 4.21 11.39 12.24
CA LEU A 276 4.77 12.58 12.89
C LEU A 276 4.27 13.88 12.25
N LYS A 277 4.20 13.92 10.91
CA LYS A 277 3.64 15.05 10.16
C LYS A 277 2.16 15.23 10.49
N ASN A 278 1.35 14.18 10.38
CA ASN A 278 -0.09 14.25 10.57
C ASN A 278 -0.46 14.63 12.01
N LEU A 279 0.14 13.98 13.02
CA LEU A 279 -0.14 14.27 14.43
C LEU A 279 0.19 15.72 14.78
N GLY A 280 1.29 16.26 14.27
CA GLY A 280 1.64 17.66 14.48
C GLY A 280 0.67 18.63 13.82
N LEU A 281 0.34 18.40 12.55
CA LEU A 281 -0.60 19.24 11.81
C LEU A 281 -2.05 19.15 12.32
N LEU A 282 -2.39 18.05 12.99
CA LEU A 282 -3.65 17.90 13.70
C LEU A 282 -3.66 18.59 15.08
N GLY A 283 -2.52 19.08 15.57
CA GLY A 283 -2.43 19.81 16.83
C GLY A 283 -2.25 18.94 18.08
N VAL A 284 -1.68 17.74 17.94
CA VAL A 284 -1.28 16.93 19.11
C VAL A 284 -0.22 17.71 19.91
N ALA A 285 -0.39 17.78 21.24
CA ALA A 285 0.47 18.58 22.09
C ALA A 285 1.90 18.04 22.18
N ARG A 286 2.05 16.71 22.33
CA ARG A 286 3.36 16.06 22.42
C ARG A 286 3.40 14.77 21.63
N VAL A 287 4.47 14.59 20.85
CA VAL A 287 4.77 13.34 20.14
C VAL A 287 6.16 12.85 20.53
N THR A 288 6.21 11.71 21.21
CA THR A 288 7.47 11.01 21.48
C THR A 288 7.72 10.00 20.37
N VAL A 289 8.90 10.02 19.74
CA VAL A 289 9.28 9.07 18.69
C VAL A 289 10.45 8.19 19.13
N CYS A 290 10.31 6.89 18.96
CA CYS A 290 11.33 5.90 19.33
C CYS A 290 11.80 5.13 18.08
N ASP A 291 13.11 5.13 17.80
CA ASP A 291 13.71 4.39 16.68
C ASP A 291 15.24 4.23 16.89
N ASP A 292 15.81 3.04 16.69
CA ASP A 292 17.24 2.76 16.80
C ASP A 292 18.05 2.95 15.52
N ASP A 293 17.40 3.06 14.37
CA ASP A 293 18.10 3.06 13.10
C ASP A 293 18.77 4.41 12.80
N ALA A 294 19.83 4.32 12.01
CA ALA A 294 20.37 5.45 11.27
C ALA A 294 19.67 5.61 9.91
N VAL A 295 19.62 6.84 9.40
CA VAL A 295 19.13 7.13 8.06
C VAL A 295 20.05 6.47 7.01
N ALA A 296 19.48 5.66 6.12
CA ALA A 296 20.17 5.06 4.99
C ALA A 296 19.75 5.71 3.66
N PRO A 297 20.58 5.68 2.60
CA PRO A 297 20.23 6.25 1.29
C PRO A 297 18.94 5.66 0.70
N SER A 298 18.69 4.37 0.92
CA SER A 298 17.49 3.67 0.45
C SER A 298 16.20 4.13 1.16
N ASN A 299 16.31 4.88 2.27
CA ASN A 299 15.16 5.42 2.99
C ASN A 299 14.57 6.67 2.32
N LEU A 300 15.40 7.46 1.63
CA LEU A 300 15.03 8.78 1.12
C LEU A 300 13.90 8.77 0.08
N SER A 301 13.63 7.61 -0.54
CA SER A 301 12.52 7.45 -1.50
C SER A 301 11.12 7.48 -0.87
N ARG A 302 11.01 7.23 0.44
CA ARG A 302 9.71 7.08 1.13
C ARG A 302 9.67 7.65 2.55
N GLN A 303 10.78 8.18 3.06
CA GLN A 303 10.90 8.77 4.39
C GLN A 303 11.23 10.26 4.22
N PHE A 304 10.22 11.03 3.82
CA PHE A 304 10.35 12.41 3.33
C PHE A 304 10.82 13.42 4.38
N LEU A 305 10.88 13.06 5.67
CA LEU A 305 11.45 13.90 6.73
C LEU A 305 12.99 13.97 6.66
N PHE A 306 13.64 13.03 5.97
CA PHE A 306 15.09 12.96 5.86
C PHE A 306 15.61 13.61 4.57
N ARG A 307 16.86 14.06 4.59
CA ARG A 307 17.58 14.60 3.44
C ARG A 307 18.85 13.78 3.17
N PRO A 308 19.46 13.89 1.98
CA PRO A 308 20.74 13.23 1.68
C PRO A 308 21.83 13.51 2.73
N ASN A 309 21.86 14.71 3.31
CA ASN A 309 22.83 15.09 4.34
C ASN A 309 22.54 14.50 5.73
N ASP A 310 21.40 13.84 5.94
CA ASP A 310 21.07 13.17 7.20
C ASP A 310 21.53 11.70 7.21
N VAL A 311 22.06 11.17 6.10
CA VAL A 311 22.55 9.77 6.03
C VAL A 311 23.59 9.50 7.12
N GLY A 312 23.37 8.42 7.88
CA GLY A 312 24.18 8.02 9.03
C GLY A 312 23.75 8.64 10.37
N ALA A 313 22.86 9.64 10.38
CA ALA A 313 22.32 10.19 11.62
C ALA A 313 21.13 9.39 12.15
N SER A 314 20.79 9.52 13.43
CA SER A 314 19.62 8.87 14.05
C SER A 314 18.32 9.27 13.36
N LYS A 315 17.49 8.30 12.99
CA LYS A 315 16.15 8.56 12.43
C LYS A 315 15.26 9.27 13.44
N ALA A 316 15.21 8.83 14.70
CA ALA A 316 14.36 9.42 15.73
C ALA A 316 14.64 10.92 15.90
N GLU A 317 15.91 11.31 16.07
CA GLU A 317 16.30 12.71 16.26
C GLU A 317 16.02 13.57 15.02
N ARG A 318 16.34 13.05 13.82
CA ARG A 318 16.15 13.78 12.56
C ARG A 318 14.67 13.95 12.24
N ALA A 319 13.87 12.92 12.46
CA ALA A 319 12.44 12.96 12.24
C ALA A 319 11.75 13.93 13.21
N ALA A 320 12.05 13.87 14.51
CA ALA A 320 11.54 14.81 15.51
C ALA A 320 11.88 16.27 15.14
N ARG A 321 13.14 16.55 14.80
CA ARG A 321 13.58 17.89 14.41
C ARG A 321 12.91 18.37 13.11
N ALA A 322 12.67 17.47 12.16
CA ALA A 322 11.99 17.81 10.91
C ALA A 322 10.50 18.08 11.12
N ALA A 323 9.83 17.26 11.92
CA ALA A 323 8.42 17.41 12.25
C ALA A 323 8.16 18.69 13.06
N ALA A 324 9.04 19.04 14.02
CA ALA A 324 8.96 20.30 14.77
C ALA A 324 9.05 21.56 13.89
N ARG A 325 9.65 21.48 12.68
CA ARG A 325 9.63 22.59 11.71
C ARG A 325 8.30 22.69 10.95
N LEU A 326 7.58 21.58 10.82
CA LEU A 326 6.29 21.51 10.14
C LEU A 326 5.16 21.94 11.08
N ALA A 327 5.22 21.52 12.34
CA ALA A 327 4.25 21.84 13.39
C ALA A 327 4.98 22.35 14.64
N PRO A 328 5.28 23.67 14.72
CA PRO A 328 6.03 24.25 15.84
C PRO A 328 5.33 24.21 17.19
N ASP A 329 3.99 24.11 17.20
CA ASP A 329 3.18 24.07 18.42
C ASP A 329 3.14 22.68 19.07
N THR A 330 3.65 21.65 18.40
CA THR A 330 3.79 20.29 18.92
C THR A 330 5.19 20.07 19.48
N GLU A 331 5.26 19.56 20.72
CA GLU A 331 6.52 19.12 21.31
C GLU A 331 6.93 17.75 20.77
N TYR A 332 8.08 17.67 20.10
CA TYR A 332 8.64 16.40 19.62
C TYR A 332 9.80 15.95 20.50
N VAL A 333 9.70 14.74 21.06
CA VAL A 333 10.74 14.12 21.90
C VAL A 333 11.30 12.89 21.17
N ALA A 334 12.61 12.80 21.03
CA ALA A 334 13.26 11.66 20.37
C ALA A 334 13.89 10.70 21.38
N ILE A 335 13.63 9.40 21.21
CA ILE A 335 14.28 8.30 21.92
C ILE A 335 15.05 7.48 20.87
N PRO A 336 16.35 7.72 20.67
CA PRO A 336 17.16 7.03 19.67
C PRO A 336 17.57 5.62 20.14
N ARG A 337 16.60 4.79 20.48
CA ARG A 337 16.79 3.44 21.00
C ARG A 337 15.72 2.51 20.45
N ARG A 338 16.05 1.22 20.40
CA ARG A 338 15.09 0.15 20.16
C ARG A 338 14.18 0.10 21.37
N LEU A 339 12.88 -0.08 21.17
CA LEU A 339 11.96 -0.32 22.27
C LEU A 339 11.77 -1.83 22.43
N ASP A 340 12.37 -2.38 23.49
CA ASP A 340 12.34 -3.79 23.85
C ASP A 340 12.29 -3.94 25.38
N ALA A 341 12.33 -5.18 25.88
CA ALA A 341 12.23 -5.44 27.31
C ALA A 341 13.33 -4.77 28.16
N ALA A 342 14.52 -4.51 27.58
CA ALA A 342 15.63 -3.88 28.30
C ALA A 342 15.56 -2.35 28.28
N SER A 343 14.81 -1.76 27.34
CA SER A 343 14.72 -0.31 27.15
C SER A 343 13.32 0.27 27.39
N VAL A 344 12.32 -0.56 27.69
CA VAL A 344 10.92 -0.14 27.90
C VAL A 344 10.78 0.98 28.94
N ASP A 345 11.64 0.98 29.96
CA ASP A 345 11.63 1.98 31.03
C ASP A 345 12.27 3.32 30.63
N ALA A 346 12.87 3.42 29.44
CA ALA A 346 13.34 4.70 28.89
C ALA A 346 12.20 5.63 28.46
N VAL A 347 10.99 5.10 28.30
CA VAL A 347 9.79 5.87 27.97
C VAL A 347 9.19 6.44 29.26
N ALA A 348 8.92 7.75 29.28
CA ALA A 348 8.15 8.40 30.33
C ALA A 348 6.65 8.07 30.16
N TRP A 349 6.24 6.89 30.63
CA TRP A 349 4.89 6.36 30.41
C TRP A 349 3.76 7.18 31.04
N ASP A 350 4.06 7.97 32.06
CA ASP A 350 3.12 8.96 32.63
C ASP A 350 2.81 10.11 31.66
N GLN A 351 3.60 10.23 30.59
CA GLN A 351 3.48 11.19 29.49
C GLN A 351 2.98 10.56 28.19
N VAL A 352 2.30 9.41 28.26
CA VAL A 352 1.78 8.70 27.08
C VAL A 352 0.29 8.41 27.28
N ASP A 353 -0.54 8.95 26.39
CA ASP A 353 -1.99 8.67 26.36
C ASP A 353 -2.34 7.60 25.33
N VAL A 354 -1.59 7.52 24.22
CA VAL A 354 -1.80 6.55 23.13
C VAL A 354 -0.45 6.10 22.55
N VAL A 355 -0.33 4.82 22.22
CA VAL A 355 0.83 4.25 21.51
C VAL A 355 0.47 3.91 20.07
N VAL A 356 1.30 4.32 19.11
CA VAL A 356 1.16 3.99 17.69
C VAL A 356 2.39 3.22 17.21
N SER A 357 2.16 2.03 16.66
CA SER A 357 3.19 1.17 16.09
C SER A 357 3.37 1.46 14.59
N ALA A 358 4.60 1.80 14.22
CA ALA A 358 5.07 2.00 12.85
C ALA A 358 6.32 1.14 12.57
N VAL A 359 6.39 -0.04 13.19
CA VAL A 359 7.50 -0.99 13.08
C VAL A 359 7.28 -2.04 11.99
N ASP A 360 8.37 -2.64 11.51
CA ASP A 360 8.40 -3.55 10.37
C ASP A 360 8.56 -5.03 10.75
N SER A 361 8.56 -5.38 12.04
CA SER A 361 8.63 -6.76 12.51
C SER A 361 7.42 -7.16 13.36
N LEU A 362 6.92 -8.37 13.15
CA LEU A 362 5.80 -8.94 13.92
C LEU A 362 6.16 -9.07 15.41
N ALA A 363 7.40 -9.45 15.71
CA ALA A 363 7.91 -9.52 17.09
C ALA A 363 7.82 -8.17 17.82
N ALA A 364 8.23 -7.06 17.19
CA ALA A 364 8.12 -5.73 17.80
C ALA A 364 6.66 -5.33 18.01
N ARG A 365 5.77 -5.59 17.04
CA ARG A 365 4.32 -5.33 17.19
C ARG A 365 3.72 -6.11 18.36
N ALA A 366 4.06 -7.39 18.49
CA ALA A 366 3.61 -8.24 19.59
C ALA A 366 4.11 -7.73 20.94
N PHE A 367 5.39 -7.33 21.03
CA PHE A 367 5.97 -6.74 22.23
C PHE A 367 5.23 -5.45 22.64
N LEU A 368 5.05 -4.51 21.72
CA LEU A 368 4.35 -3.24 21.99
C LEU A 368 2.90 -3.47 22.42
N SER A 369 2.20 -4.38 21.73
CA SER A 369 0.83 -4.74 22.08
C SER A 369 0.72 -5.27 23.50
N ARG A 370 1.65 -6.14 23.95
CA ARG A 370 1.67 -6.65 25.34
C ARG A 370 1.92 -5.53 26.35
N VAL A 371 2.90 -4.67 26.09
CA VAL A 371 3.21 -3.52 26.95
C VAL A 371 1.99 -2.60 27.11
N CYS A 372 1.25 -2.34 26.02
CA CYS A 372 0.05 -1.51 26.06
C CYS A 372 -1.09 -2.17 26.86
N VAL A 373 -1.27 -3.49 26.73
CA VAL A 373 -2.25 -4.23 27.54
C VAL A 373 -1.90 -4.19 29.03
N GLU A 374 -0.64 -4.44 29.39
CA GLU A 374 -0.17 -4.40 30.78
C GLU A 374 -0.32 -3.02 31.42
N ARG A 375 -0.15 -1.96 30.62
CA ARG A 375 -0.26 -0.57 31.07
C ARG A 375 -1.66 0.03 30.95
N GLY A 376 -2.61 -0.69 30.34
CA GLY A 376 -3.95 -0.18 30.08
C GLY A 376 -3.98 1.01 29.11
N LEU A 377 -3.08 1.04 28.12
CA LEU A 377 -2.97 2.12 27.13
C LEU A 377 -3.61 1.73 25.79
N PRO A 378 -4.35 2.66 25.14
CA PRO A 378 -4.74 2.53 23.74
C PRO A 378 -3.54 2.29 22.82
N PHE A 379 -3.71 1.37 21.87
CA PHE A 379 -2.68 0.97 20.91
C PHE A 379 -3.23 1.03 19.49
N VAL A 380 -2.47 1.56 18.54
CA VAL A 380 -2.81 1.55 17.11
C VAL A 380 -1.66 0.94 16.33
N ASP A 381 -1.87 -0.20 15.70
CA ASP A 381 -0.88 -0.80 14.80
C ASP A 381 -1.08 -0.32 13.36
N CYS A 382 0.02 -0.04 12.67
CA CYS A 382 0.02 0.31 11.25
C CYS A 382 0.99 -0.60 10.48
N GLY A 383 0.55 -1.17 9.36
CA GLY A 383 1.37 -2.01 8.49
C GLY A 383 1.22 -1.67 7.02
N THR A 384 2.29 -1.88 6.26
CA THR A 384 2.31 -1.70 4.80
C THR A 384 3.10 -2.83 4.15
N LEU A 385 2.60 -3.36 3.04
CA LEU A 385 3.30 -4.32 2.18
C LEU A 385 3.01 -3.97 0.72
N GLY A 386 3.99 -3.37 0.03
CA GLY A 386 3.77 -2.84 -1.31
C GLY A 386 2.67 -1.78 -1.30
N ALA A 387 1.60 -1.99 -2.07
CA ALA A 387 0.43 -1.11 -2.08
C ALA A 387 -0.63 -1.48 -1.03
N ALA A 388 -0.49 -2.62 -0.34
CA ALA A 388 -1.40 -3.03 0.72
C ALA A 388 -1.05 -2.33 2.03
N ALA A 389 -2.07 -2.01 2.82
CA ALA A 389 -1.92 -1.43 4.15
C ALA A 389 -2.96 -1.98 5.11
N SER A 390 -2.64 -1.94 6.41
CA SER A 390 -3.55 -2.29 7.50
C SER A 390 -3.40 -1.30 8.65
N VAL A 391 -4.51 -1.01 9.31
CA VAL A 391 -4.56 -0.25 10.56
C VAL A 391 -5.46 -1.01 11.53
N GLN A 392 -4.98 -1.27 12.74
CA GLN A 392 -5.75 -1.97 13.78
C GLN A 392 -5.68 -1.17 15.09
N PRO A 393 -6.76 -0.45 15.45
CA PRO A 393 -6.89 0.12 16.78
C PRO A 393 -7.22 -1.00 17.80
N ALA A 394 -6.62 -0.89 18.99
CA ALA A 394 -6.87 -1.74 20.14
C ALA A 394 -7.11 -0.86 21.38
N LEU A 395 -8.32 -0.94 21.94
CA LEU A 395 -8.75 -0.18 23.09
C LEU A 395 -8.78 -1.07 24.34
N PRO A 396 -8.13 -0.66 25.45
CA PRO A 396 -8.17 -1.38 26.71
C PRO A 396 -9.60 -1.69 27.15
N HIS A 397 -9.83 -2.94 27.55
CA HIS A 397 -11.12 -3.43 28.05
C HIS A 397 -12.32 -3.33 27.08
N ALA A 398 -12.10 -2.99 25.80
CA ALA A 398 -13.16 -2.84 24.81
C ALA A 398 -12.96 -3.67 23.54
N THR A 399 -11.71 -3.84 23.08
CA THR A 399 -11.40 -4.64 21.90
C THR A 399 -10.37 -5.72 22.22
N GLU A 400 -10.18 -6.66 21.30
CA GLU A 400 -9.05 -7.58 21.35
C GLU A 400 -7.71 -6.84 21.16
N SER A 401 -6.64 -7.44 21.67
CA SER A 401 -5.28 -6.96 21.46
C SER A 401 -4.76 -7.40 20.10
N TRP A 402 -3.84 -6.64 19.52
CA TRP A 402 -3.19 -7.00 18.25
C TRP A 402 -2.57 -8.41 18.27
N HIS A 403 -1.91 -8.77 19.38
CA HIS A 403 -1.27 -10.08 19.51
C HIS A 403 -2.25 -11.24 19.70
N ALA A 404 -3.55 -10.99 19.97
CA ALA A 404 -4.57 -12.02 20.00
C ALA A 404 -5.01 -12.43 18.58
N THR A 405 -4.93 -11.50 17.62
CA THR A 405 -5.27 -11.72 16.21
C THR A 405 -4.06 -12.04 15.33
N ALA A 406 -2.85 -11.80 15.82
CA ALA A 406 -1.64 -12.04 15.07
C ALA A 406 -1.45 -13.53 14.76
N VAL A 407 -1.20 -13.85 13.49
CA VAL A 407 -0.67 -15.15 13.11
C VAL A 407 0.66 -15.32 13.85
N ALA A 408 0.85 -16.44 14.53
CA ALA A 408 2.12 -16.74 15.17
C ALA A 408 3.24 -16.63 14.13
N ASP A 409 4.15 -15.69 14.33
CA ASP A 409 5.43 -15.67 13.64
C ASP A 409 6.23 -16.85 14.19
N ASP A 410 6.26 -17.96 13.45
CA ASP A 410 7.07 -19.13 13.78
C ASP A 410 8.58 -18.87 13.58
N GLY A 411 8.94 -17.64 13.16
CA GLY A 411 10.30 -17.24 12.84
C GLY A 411 10.81 -17.90 11.57
N ASP A 412 9.95 -18.61 10.82
CA ASP A 412 10.33 -19.36 9.64
C ASP A 412 10.08 -18.55 8.37
N ASP A 413 11.09 -17.80 7.94
CA ASP A 413 11.03 -17.04 6.70
C ASP A 413 10.87 -17.92 5.44
N ARG A 414 11.12 -19.22 5.57
CA ARG A 414 10.92 -20.26 4.56
C ARG A 414 9.44 -20.57 4.31
N GLY A 415 8.52 -20.01 5.11
CA GLY A 415 7.07 -20.15 4.90
C GLY A 415 6.62 -21.61 4.89
N GLY A 416 7.16 -22.42 5.81
CA GLY A 416 6.80 -23.83 5.96
C GLY A 416 7.39 -24.78 4.91
N VAL A 417 8.30 -24.32 4.03
CA VAL A 417 8.93 -25.20 3.03
C VAL A 417 9.85 -26.21 3.73
N PRO A 418 9.66 -27.54 3.50
CA PRO A 418 10.48 -28.56 4.15
C PRO A 418 11.97 -28.40 3.83
N VAL A 419 12.83 -28.55 4.84
CA VAL A 419 14.29 -28.44 4.70
C VAL A 419 14.85 -29.41 3.64
N CYS A 420 14.26 -30.60 3.49
CA CYS A 420 14.63 -31.57 2.44
C CYS A 420 14.39 -31.03 1.01
N THR A 421 13.41 -30.17 0.82
CA THR A 421 13.15 -29.51 -0.47
C THR A 421 14.27 -28.51 -0.79
N ILE A 422 14.73 -27.75 0.21
CA ILE A 422 15.80 -26.75 0.04
C ILE A 422 17.14 -27.44 -0.21
N LYS A 423 17.43 -28.52 0.51
CA LYS A 423 18.72 -29.21 0.43
C LYS A 423 18.86 -30.08 -0.82
N ASP A 424 17.82 -30.84 -1.16
CA ASP A 424 17.97 -31.96 -2.10
C ASP A 424 17.11 -31.82 -3.36
N HIS A 425 15.96 -31.12 -3.28
CA HIS A 425 14.98 -31.07 -4.38
C HIS A 425 14.42 -29.65 -4.64
N PRO A 426 15.27 -28.64 -4.93
CA PRO A 426 14.79 -27.30 -5.21
C PRO A 426 14.06 -27.26 -6.55
N TYR A 427 12.83 -26.72 -6.55
CA TYR A 427 12.00 -26.60 -7.76
C TYR A 427 11.51 -25.16 -8.01
N LYS A 428 11.94 -24.22 -7.17
CA LYS A 428 11.67 -22.78 -7.25
C LYS A 428 12.99 -22.03 -7.08
N ALA A 429 13.14 -20.89 -7.73
CA ALA A 429 14.35 -20.08 -7.65
C ALA A 429 14.61 -19.63 -6.19
N GLU A 430 13.54 -19.35 -5.46
CA GLU A 430 13.54 -18.98 -4.05
C GLU A 430 14.20 -20.04 -3.16
N HIS A 431 14.01 -21.33 -3.47
CA HIS A 431 14.65 -22.42 -2.72
C HIS A 431 16.17 -22.41 -2.91
N CYS A 432 16.63 -22.14 -4.13
CA CYS A 432 18.06 -22.00 -4.41
C CYS A 432 18.65 -20.77 -3.70
N VAL A 433 17.89 -19.69 -3.57
CA VAL A 433 18.30 -18.49 -2.82
C VAL A 433 18.45 -18.81 -1.34
N TRP A 434 17.48 -19.50 -0.72
CA TRP A 434 17.60 -19.92 0.68
C TRP A 434 18.78 -20.86 0.91
N TRP A 435 18.97 -21.85 0.02
CA TRP A 435 20.14 -22.72 0.08
C TRP A 435 21.45 -21.93 0.01
N ALA A 436 21.55 -20.96 -0.91
CA ALA A 436 22.73 -20.13 -1.07
C ALA A 436 23.01 -19.26 0.16
N ARG A 437 21.96 -18.70 0.78
CA ARG A 437 22.06 -17.96 2.03
C ARG A 437 22.58 -18.84 3.17
N ASP A 438 21.99 -20.01 3.39
CA ASP A 438 22.42 -20.94 4.45
C ASP A 438 23.86 -21.42 4.22
N ALA A 439 24.22 -21.67 2.96
CA ALA A 439 25.56 -22.02 2.53
C ALA A 439 26.59 -20.91 2.77
N PHE A 440 26.17 -19.65 2.64
CA PHE A 440 26.97 -18.46 2.95
C PHE A 440 27.15 -18.32 4.46
N ALA A 441 26.06 -18.25 5.23
CA ALA A 441 26.10 -18.10 6.69
C ALA A 441 26.93 -19.22 7.35
N GLY A 442 26.73 -20.47 6.92
CA GLY A 442 27.50 -21.61 7.41
C GLY A 442 29.01 -21.52 7.11
N ARG A 443 29.42 -20.91 5.99
CA ARG A 443 30.83 -20.79 5.60
C ARG A 443 31.52 -19.56 6.19
N PHE A 444 30.82 -18.44 6.22
CA PHE A 444 31.43 -17.12 6.45
C PHE A 444 31.01 -16.46 7.77
N GLU A 445 30.01 -16.99 8.48
CA GLU A 445 29.59 -16.48 9.78
C GLU A 445 29.84 -17.55 10.87
N ALA A 446 29.12 -18.67 10.81
CA ALA A 446 29.15 -19.68 11.87
C ALA A 446 30.51 -20.38 12.02
N ARG A 447 31.23 -20.64 10.92
CA ARG A 447 32.57 -21.27 10.98
C ARG A 447 33.60 -20.35 11.64
N PRO A 448 33.77 -19.09 11.21
CA PRO A 448 34.62 -18.12 11.91
C PRO A 448 34.26 -17.94 13.39
N GLU A 449 32.98 -17.84 13.74
CA GLU A 449 32.54 -17.68 15.12
C GLU A 449 32.91 -18.88 16.00
N ARG A 450 32.68 -20.11 15.50
CA ARG A 450 33.08 -21.34 16.20
C ARG A 450 34.58 -21.42 16.38
N LEU A 451 35.36 -21.03 15.37
CA LEU A 451 36.81 -20.98 15.49
C LEU A 451 37.24 -19.95 16.54
N ALA A 452 36.68 -18.74 16.50
CA ALA A 452 36.98 -17.69 17.49
C ALA A 452 36.54 -18.07 18.91
N ALA A 453 35.44 -18.82 19.06
CA ALA A 453 35.01 -19.37 20.35
C ALA A 453 35.94 -20.48 20.84
N ALA A 454 36.45 -21.34 19.96
CA ALA A 454 37.39 -22.40 20.33
C ALA A 454 38.81 -21.89 20.63
N LEU A 455 39.17 -20.71 20.12
CA LEU A 455 40.45 -20.04 20.39
C LEU A 455 40.42 -19.16 21.65
N ARG A 456 39.24 -18.87 22.20
CA ARG A 456 39.04 -18.20 23.50
C ARG A 456 38.97 -19.25 24.60
#